data_AF-A0A958FCT3-F1
#
_entry.id   AF-A0A958FCT3-F1
#
_cell.length_a   1.000
_cell.length_b   1.000
_cell.length_c   1.000
_cell.angle_alpha   90.00
_cell.angle_beta   90.00
_cell.angle_gamma   90.00
#
_symmetry.space_group_name_H-M   'P 1'
#
loop_
_entity.id
_entity.type
_entity.pdbx_description
1 polymer ?
#
loop_
_entity_poly.entity_id
_entity_poly.type
_entity_poly.pdbx_seq_one_letter_code
_entity_poly.pdbx_strand_id
1 'polypeptide(L)'
;MVFASLKAGFYLMWTNRRMVYIFYFVNLLLGILLMIPFRQFVKSFAGESLMAEKLAGPIDIDFIFDLFQKHPALNDVLVVMIVFGLLLYLLANLFLSGGAYGVFAGSFASRYRMSDEALLDLQKAGVPDPVLLKLKALKGEVYHNEAGFLQALAAILDPSEQGRWEVQLIRHVRTRYLQPDRSYDSAGFWGNAGQYFARFFRLGLWALLVLLVLLGIEEALTRGVQYLIFGKEPYEYISYWGRWLRVLLRYFVFLLFLMCLDYGRIYTVLSGERKMRRAIVQGIRFTIRNFRRAFTLIFVFTLMAVMSLLVYNALVDVFSAPQTLIIVLLLLWQQLYILTKMTLRVSLYGGEMYLYQKLNGGVH
;
A
#
# COMPACT_ATOMS: atom_id res chain seq x y z
N MET A 1 17.69 3.34 9.01
CA MET A 1 17.08 3.16 7.66
C MET A 1 15.57 2.96 7.73
N VAL A 2 15.05 1.95 8.45
CA VAL A 2 13.60 1.70 8.56
C VAL A 2 12.82 2.92 9.06
N PHE A 3 13.30 3.59 10.12
CA PHE A 3 12.69 4.84 10.60
C PHE A 3 12.64 5.95 9.54
N ALA A 4 13.64 6.04 8.67
CA ALA A 4 13.63 7.01 7.56
C ALA A 4 12.57 6.62 6.52
N SER A 5 12.43 5.32 6.21
CA SER A 5 11.37 4.81 5.34
C SER A 5 9.96 5.04 5.92
N LEU A 6 9.79 4.87 7.23
CA LEU A 6 8.53 5.19 7.93
C LEU A 6 8.20 6.68 7.78
N LYS A 7 9.15 7.56 8.14
CA LYS A 7 8.97 9.02 8.02
C LYS A 7 8.69 9.43 6.56
N ALA A 8 9.42 8.86 5.60
CA ALA A 8 9.21 9.11 4.17
C ALA A 8 7.83 8.65 3.71
N GLY A 9 7.36 7.48 4.17
CA GLY A 9 6.02 6.98 3.87
C GLY A 9 4.92 7.92 4.33
N PHE A 10 4.97 8.38 5.58
CA PHE A 10 4.02 9.37 6.11
C PHE A 10 4.14 10.73 5.42
N TYR A 11 5.36 11.20 5.14
CA TYR A 11 5.58 12.45 4.43
C TYR A 11 4.99 12.44 3.02
N LEU A 12 5.23 11.37 2.25
CA LEU A 12 4.66 11.20 0.92
C LEU A 12 3.14 11.10 0.94
N MET A 13 2.59 10.36 1.91
CA MET A 13 1.16 10.27 2.13
C MET A 13 0.56 11.65 2.43
N TRP A 14 1.19 12.43 3.31
CA TRP A 14 0.70 13.76 3.70
C TRP A 14 0.71 14.75 2.53
N THR A 15 1.81 14.75 1.76
CA THR A 15 1.96 15.55 0.54
C THR A 15 0.89 15.17 -0.50
N ASN A 16 0.48 13.90 -0.52
CA ASN A 16 -0.51 13.37 -1.45
C ASN A 16 -1.83 12.95 -0.75
N ARG A 17 -2.30 13.72 0.24
CA ARG A 17 -3.51 13.41 1.04
C ARG A 17 -4.75 13.09 0.19
N ARG A 18 -4.86 13.65 -1.02
CA ARG A 18 -5.94 13.36 -1.98
C ARG A 18 -6.03 11.86 -2.33
N MET A 19 -4.90 11.15 -2.36
CA MET A 19 -4.90 9.69 -2.58
C MET A 19 -5.60 8.94 -1.45
N VAL A 20 -5.43 9.37 -0.19
CA VAL A 20 -6.10 8.74 0.96
C VAL A 20 -7.61 8.85 0.80
N TYR A 21 -8.12 10.02 0.39
CA TYR A 21 -9.54 10.21 0.14
C TYR A 21 -10.05 9.35 -1.02
N ILE A 22 -9.28 9.18 -2.11
CA ILE A 22 -9.68 8.30 -3.22
C ILE A 22 -9.80 6.85 -2.74
N PHE A 23 -8.82 6.35 -2.00
CA PHE A 23 -8.89 5.01 -1.41
C PHE A 23 -10.09 4.90 -0.48
N TYR A 24 -10.33 5.88 0.37
CA TYR A 24 -11.49 5.91 1.26
C TYR A 24 -12.82 5.87 0.49
N PHE A 25 -13.02 6.76 -0.49
CA PHE A 25 -14.27 6.86 -1.25
C PHE A 25 -14.55 5.60 -2.07
N VAL A 26 -13.53 5.01 -2.71
CA VAL A 26 -13.72 3.75 -3.44
C VAL A 26 -14.14 2.63 -2.49
N ASN A 27 -13.52 2.53 -1.31
CA ASN A 27 -13.93 1.54 -0.31
C ASN A 27 -15.35 1.78 0.22
N LEU A 28 -15.73 3.04 0.44
CA LEU A 28 -17.07 3.41 0.84
C LEU A 28 -18.11 3.02 -0.23
N LEU A 29 -17.85 3.33 -1.49
CA LEU A 29 -18.73 2.98 -2.62
C LEU A 29 -18.90 1.46 -2.75
N LEU A 30 -17.81 0.70 -2.62
CA LEU A 30 -17.89 -0.77 -2.63
C LEU A 30 -18.67 -1.32 -1.45
N GLY A 31 -18.52 -0.74 -0.26
CA GLY A 31 -19.31 -1.10 0.92
C GLY A 31 -20.80 -0.86 0.69
N ILE A 32 -21.18 0.31 0.17
CA ILE A 32 -22.59 0.64 -0.16
C ILE A 32 -23.13 -0.33 -1.22
N LEU A 33 -22.35 -0.61 -2.26
CA LEU A 33 -22.74 -1.53 -3.33
C LEU A 33 -23.06 -2.94 -2.80
N LEU A 34 -22.27 -3.44 -1.84
CA LEU A 34 -22.51 -4.73 -1.20
C LEU A 34 -23.67 -4.69 -0.19
N MET A 35 -23.91 -3.54 0.43
CA MET A 35 -24.97 -3.36 1.42
C MET A 35 -26.37 -3.39 0.80
N ILE A 36 -26.55 -2.95 -0.46
CA ILE A 36 -27.86 -2.95 -1.14
C ILE A 36 -28.47 -4.37 -1.26
N PRO A 37 -27.81 -5.35 -1.91
CA PRO A 37 -28.35 -6.71 -2.02
C PRO A 37 -28.45 -7.37 -0.64
N PHE A 38 -27.53 -7.06 0.28
CA PHE A 38 -27.58 -7.60 1.65
C PHE A 38 -28.83 -7.11 2.39
N ARG A 39 -29.17 -5.82 2.25
CA ARG A 39 -30.39 -5.26 2.84
C ARG A 39 -31.65 -5.88 2.24
N GLN A 40 -31.71 -6.05 0.92
CA GLN A 40 -32.85 -6.69 0.27
C GLN A 40 -33.06 -8.12 0.79
N PHE A 41 -31.95 -8.84 0.93
CA PHE A 41 -31.91 -10.19 1.50
C PHE A 41 -32.37 -10.25 2.96
N VAL A 42 -31.89 -9.34 3.82
CA VAL A 42 -32.36 -9.26 5.22
C VAL A 42 -33.84 -8.90 5.27
N LYS A 43 -34.32 -8.03 4.37
CA LYS A 43 -35.74 -7.65 4.31
C LYS A 43 -36.64 -8.81 3.88
N SER A 44 -36.25 -9.62 2.89
CA SER A 44 -37.01 -10.82 2.51
C SER A 44 -37.09 -11.85 3.64
N PHE A 45 -36.04 -11.93 4.45
CA PHE A 45 -36.00 -12.83 5.60
C PHE A 45 -36.85 -12.32 6.78
N ALA A 46 -36.71 -11.04 7.12
CA ALA A 46 -37.40 -10.43 8.25
C ALA A 46 -38.91 -10.23 8.00
N GLY A 47 -39.33 -10.08 6.73
CA GLY A 47 -40.72 -9.78 6.37
C GLY A 47 -41.73 -10.89 6.67
N GLU A 48 -41.29 -12.14 6.76
CA GLU A 48 -42.17 -13.31 6.91
C GLU A 48 -42.08 -14.01 8.28
N SER A 49 -41.23 -13.52 9.20
CA SER A 49 -40.86 -14.25 10.41
C SER A 49 -40.96 -13.40 11.68
N LEU A 50 -41.40 -14.01 12.79
CA LEU A 50 -41.23 -13.51 14.17
C LEU A 50 -39.74 -13.20 14.50
N MET A 51 -38.79 -13.64 13.65
CA MET A 51 -37.38 -13.26 13.74
C MET A 51 -37.09 -11.77 13.54
N ALA A 52 -38.00 -10.98 12.97
CA ALA A 52 -37.81 -9.52 12.90
C ALA A 52 -37.59 -8.89 14.28
N GLU A 53 -38.26 -9.42 15.32
CA GLU A 53 -38.10 -8.98 16.71
C GLU A 53 -36.73 -9.40 17.28
N LYS A 54 -36.23 -10.57 16.91
CA LYS A 54 -34.87 -11.04 17.30
C LYS A 54 -33.75 -10.28 16.58
N LEU A 55 -33.97 -9.87 15.33
CA LEU A 55 -33.03 -9.05 14.55
C LEU A 55 -32.85 -7.65 15.12
N ALA A 56 -33.80 -7.16 15.92
CA ALA A 56 -33.65 -5.92 16.68
C ALA A 56 -32.78 -6.10 17.94
N GLY A 57 -32.55 -7.34 18.38
CA GLY A 57 -31.64 -7.69 19.46
C GLY A 57 -30.19 -7.89 19.01
N PRO A 58 -29.28 -8.26 19.92
CA PRO A 58 -27.91 -8.62 19.58
C PRO A 58 -27.90 -9.81 18.62
N ILE A 59 -27.16 -9.71 17.51
CA ILE A 59 -26.93 -10.84 16.61
C ILE A 59 -25.99 -11.81 17.33
N ASP A 60 -26.52 -12.90 17.87
CA ASP A 60 -25.73 -13.98 18.44
C ASP A 60 -25.27 -14.97 17.35
N ILE A 61 -24.22 -15.73 17.67
CA ILE A 61 -23.66 -16.73 16.76
C ILE A 61 -24.68 -17.84 16.48
N ASP A 62 -25.53 -18.17 17.46
CA ASP A 62 -26.57 -19.19 17.34
C ASP A 62 -27.63 -18.80 16.30
N PHE A 63 -28.04 -17.52 16.25
CA PHE A 63 -28.91 -17.01 15.20
C PHE A 63 -28.28 -17.16 13.82
N ILE A 64 -26.99 -16.87 13.68
CA ILE A 64 -26.28 -17.04 12.39
C ILE A 64 -26.27 -18.52 11.98
N PHE A 65 -26.02 -19.45 12.91
CA PHE A 65 -26.08 -20.88 12.62
C PHE A 65 -27.49 -21.35 12.26
N ASP A 66 -28.50 -20.95 13.02
CA ASP A 66 -29.91 -21.30 12.76
C ASP A 66 -30.37 -20.74 11.40
N LEU A 67 -29.95 -19.52 11.04
CA LEU A 67 -30.20 -18.89 9.75
C LEU A 67 -29.63 -19.74 8.59
N PHE A 68 -28.37 -20.15 8.71
CA PHE A 68 -27.70 -20.96 7.69
C PHE A 68 -28.24 -22.40 7.61
N GLN A 69 -28.71 -22.97 8.72
CA GLN A 69 -29.27 -24.32 8.75
C GLN A 69 -30.68 -24.38 8.18
N LYS A 70 -31.54 -23.41 8.52
CA LYS A 70 -32.94 -23.39 8.08
C LYS A 70 -33.12 -22.98 6.62
N HIS A 71 -32.16 -22.25 6.06
CA HIS A 71 -32.28 -21.73 4.70
C HIS A 71 -30.99 -21.96 3.90
N PRO A 72 -30.74 -23.18 3.42
CA PRO A 72 -29.51 -23.50 2.68
C PRO A 72 -29.32 -22.64 1.41
N ALA A 73 -30.41 -22.19 0.77
CA ALA A 73 -30.34 -21.27 -0.36
C ALA A 73 -29.69 -19.91 0.00
N LEU A 74 -29.75 -19.50 1.28
CA LEU A 74 -29.06 -18.31 1.77
C LEU A 74 -27.54 -18.48 1.75
N ASN A 75 -27.05 -19.70 1.98
CA ASN A 75 -25.62 -19.99 1.97
C ASN A 75 -25.04 -19.68 0.59
N ASP A 76 -25.73 -20.13 -0.47
CA ASP A 76 -25.28 -19.92 -1.85
C ASP A 76 -25.24 -18.42 -2.20
N VAL A 77 -26.30 -17.68 -1.86
CA VAL A 77 -26.35 -16.23 -2.12
C VAL A 77 -25.28 -15.47 -1.34
N LEU A 78 -25.11 -15.75 -0.04
CA LEU A 78 -24.12 -15.09 0.80
C LEU A 78 -22.70 -15.43 0.36
N VAL A 79 -22.42 -16.68 0.00
CA VAL A 79 -21.12 -17.09 -0.55
C VAL A 79 -20.83 -16.34 -1.83
N VAL A 80 -21.78 -16.28 -2.78
CA VAL A 80 -21.61 -15.52 -4.02
C VAL A 80 -21.37 -14.04 -3.73
N MET A 81 -22.12 -13.43 -2.82
CA MET A 81 -21.95 -12.03 -2.43
C MET A 81 -20.58 -11.75 -1.79
N ILE A 82 -20.12 -12.63 -0.88
CA ILE A 82 -18.82 -12.51 -0.22
C ILE A 82 -17.70 -12.68 -1.25
N VAL A 83 -17.77 -13.70 -2.09
CA VAL A 83 -16.75 -13.97 -3.12
C VAL A 83 -16.70 -12.83 -4.14
N PHE A 84 -17.85 -12.40 -4.64
CA PHE A 84 -17.94 -11.29 -5.59
C PHE A 84 -17.45 -9.97 -4.98
N GLY A 85 -17.88 -9.66 -3.75
CA GLY A 85 -17.45 -8.47 -3.03
C GLY A 85 -15.96 -8.45 -2.74
N LEU A 86 -15.41 -9.59 -2.32
CA LEU A 86 -13.97 -9.77 -2.12
C LEU A 86 -13.20 -9.57 -3.44
N LEU A 87 -13.65 -10.19 -4.53
CA LEU A 87 -13.02 -10.07 -5.84
C LEU A 87 -13.04 -8.63 -6.34
N LEU A 88 -14.18 -7.94 -6.22
CA LEU A 88 -14.32 -6.55 -6.61
C LEU A 88 -13.43 -5.63 -5.77
N TYR A 89 -13.38 -5.84 -4.46
CA TYR A 89 -12.47 -5.13 -3.55
C TYR A 89 -11.01 -5.36 -3.92
N LEU A 90 -10.61 -6.61 -4.22
CA LEU A 90 -9.24 -6.93 -4.62
C LEU A 90 -8.87 -6.23 -5.93
N LEU A 91 -9.74 -6.25 -6.94
CA LEU A 91 -9.51 -5.58 -8.22
C LEU A 91 -9.43 -4.07 -8.07
N ALA A 92 -10.33 -3.45 -7.30
CA ALA A 92 -10.29 -2.01 -7.05
C ALA A 92 -9.00 -1.60 -6.33
N ASN A 93 -8.60 -2.34 -5.30
CA ASN A 93 -7.34 -2.07 -4.61
C ASN A 93 -6.11 -2.27 -5.50
N LEU A 94 -6.14 -3.28 -6.36
CA LEU A 94 -5.09 -3.54 -7.33
C LEU A 94 -4.96 -2.36 -8.32
N PHE A 95 -6.09 -1.87 -8.82
CA PHE A 95 -6.16 -0.69 -9.69
C PHE A 95 -5.60 0.55 -9.01
N LEU A 96 -6.08 0.86 -7.80
CA LEU A 96 -5.64 2.04 -7.05
C LEU A 96 -4.16 1.99 -6.65
N SER A 97 -3.62 0.80 -6.33
CA SER A 97 -2.19 0.64 -6.05
C SER A 97 -1.31 0.99 -7.26
N GLY A 98 -1.77 0.74 -8.48
CA GLY A 98 -1.09 1.19 -9.71
C GLY A 98 -0.94 2.71 -9.79
N GLY A 99 -2.01 3.43 -9.45
CA GLY A 99 -1.99 4.89 -9.37
C GLY A 99 -1.05 5.40 -8.27
N ALA A 100 -1.14 4.81 -7.07
CA ALA A 100 -0.32 5.21 -5.93
C ALA A 100 1.18 5.00 -6.17
N TYR A 101 1.59 3.82 -6.64
CA TYR A 101 2.99 3.56 -6.96
C TYR A 101 3.49 4.44 -8.11
N GLY A 102 2.65 4.72 -9.12
CA GLY A 102 3.01 5.64 -10.21
C GLY A 102 3.26 7.07 -9.73
N VAL A 103 2.41 7.59 -8.84
CA VAL A 103 2.60 8.91 -8.22
C VAL A 103 3.88 8.92 -7.37
N PHE A 104 4.08 7.93 -6.49
CA PHE A 104 5.26 7.88 -5.63
C PHE A 104 6.56 7.67 -6.40
N ALA A 105 6.56 6.84 -7.45
CA ALA A 105 7.71 6.71 -8.34
C ALA A 105 8.06 8.06 -8.98
N GLY A 106 7.05 8.85 -9.37
CA GLY A 106 7.23 10.21 -9.89
C GLY A 106 7.74 11.21 -8.85
N SER A 107 7.35 11.08 -7.58
CA SER A 107 7.84 11.94 -6.49
C SER A 107 9.32 11.72 -6.19
N PHE A 108 9.83 10.50 -6.35
CA PHE A 108 11.23 10.20 -6.09
C PHE A 108 12.14 10.23 -7.31
N ALA A 109 11.58 10.08 -8.51
CA ALA A 109 12.28 10.50 -9.70
C ALA A 109 12.38 12.03 -9.62
N SER A 110 13.34 12.52 -8.83
CA SER A 110 13.77 13.91 -8.83
C SER A 110 14.22 14.19 -10.25
N ARG A 111 13.26 14.66 -11.05
CA ARG A 111 13.53 15.19 -12.36
C ARG A 111 14.26 16.49 -12.10
N TYR A 112 15.58 16.46 -12.15
CA TYR A 112 16.35 17.69 -12.14
C TYR A 112 15.93 18.39 -13.42
N ARG A 113 15.26 19.54 -13.26
CA ARG A 113 14.86 20.39 -14.37
C ARG A 113 15.22 21.80 -13.98
N MET A 114 15.85 22.51 -14.90
CA MET A 114 16.06 23.94 -14.75
C MET A 114 14.71 24.64 -14.95
N SER A 115 14.09 25.11 -13.87
CA SER A 115 12.87 25.92 -13.92
C SER A 115 13.21 27.41 -14.15
N ASP A 116 12.23 28.21 -14.56
CA ASP A 116 12.42 29.66 -14.71
C ASP A 116 12.71 30.33 -13.37
N GLU A 117 12.06 29.86 -12.31
CA GLU A 117 12.34 30.28 -10.94
C GLU A 117 13.79 29.97 -10.56
N ALA A 118 14.33 28.81 -10.95
CA ALA A 118 15.72 28.42 -10.70
C ALA A 118 16.71 29.38 -11.33
N LEU A 119 16.48 29.77 -12.58
CA LEU A 119 17.31 30.75 -13.28
C LEU A 119 17.23 32.12 -12.60
N LEU A 120 16.02 32.53 -12.18
CA LEU A 120 15.80 33.81 -11.52
C LEU A 120 16.43 33.88 -10.12
N ASP A 121 16.40 32.78 -9.38
CA ASP A 121 17.10 32.68 -8.09
C ASP A 121 18.61 32.66 -8.23
N LEU A 122 19.15 31.99 -9.25
CA LEU A 122 20.58 32.03 -9.54
C LEU A 122 21.03 33.43 -9.96
N GLN A 123 20.20 34.15 -10.73
CA GLN A 123 20.43 35.56 -11.04
C GLN A 123 20.48 36.41 -9.76
N LYS A 124 19.53 36.23 -8.84
CA LYS A 124 19.54 36.89 -7.52
C LYS A 124 20.75 36.50 -6.67
N ALA A 125 21.28 35.29 -6.85
CA ALA A 125 22.49 34.80 -6.18
C ALA A 125 23.79 35.35 -6.80
N GLY A 126 23.70 36.20 -7.84
CA GLY A 126 24.85 36.83 -8.48
C GLY A 126 25.55 35.94 -9.51
N VAL A 127 24.88 34.89 -10.03
CA VAL A 127 25.40 34.11 -11.15
C VAL A 127 25.44 35.01 -12.41
N PRO A 128 26.59 35.15 -13.08
CA PRO A 128 26.74 36.04 -14.23
C PRO A 128 25.78 35.68 -15.38
N ASP A 129 25.30 36.70 -16.10
CA ASP A 129 24.39 36.51 -17.24
C ASP A 129 24.90 35.52 -18.31
N PRO A 130 26.20 35.46 -18.66
CA PRO A 130 26.71 34.46 -19.59
C PRO A 130 26.48 33.01 -19.11
N VAL A 131 26.62 32.77 -17.80
CA VAL A 131 26.38 31.47 -17.17
C VAL A 131 24.89 31.17 -17.11
N LEU A 132 24.04 32.16 -16.83
CA LEU A 132 22.59 32.00 -16.88
C LEU A 132 22.10 31.67 -18.29
N LEU A 133 22.67 32.29 -19.32
CA LEU A 133 22.35 32.02 -20.72
C LEU A 133 22.67 30.57 -21.09
N LYS A 134 23.83 30.09 -20.65
CA LYS A 134 24.27 28.69 -20.75
C LYS A 134 23.29 27.74 -20.04
N LEU A 135 22.95 28.02 -18.79
CA LEU A 135 22.00 27.22 -18.00
C LEU A 135 20.59 27.23 -18.58
N LYS A 136 20.20 28.28 -19.30
CA LYS A 136 18.92 28.34 -20.02
C LYS A 136 18.83 27.26 -21.11
N ALA A 137 19.95 26.74 -21.62
CA ALA A 137 19.94 25.59 -22.53
C ALA A 137 19.53 24.28 -21.83
N LEU A 138 19.69 24.18 -20.50
CA LEU A 138 19.16 23.05 -19.71
C LEU A 138 17.66 23.22 -19.41
N LYS A 139 17.06 24.36 -19.74
CA LYS A 139 15.63 24.61 -19.52
C LYS A 139 14.82 23.73 -20.45
N GLY A 140 13.95 22.90 -19.87
CA GLY A 140 13.10 21.99 -20.63
C GLY A 140 13.58 20.55 -20.63
N GLU A 141 14.89 20.35 -20.47
CA GLU A 141 15.48 19.03 -20.29
C GLU A 141 15.14 18.45 -18.92
N VAL A 142 14.97 17.13 -18.89
CA VAL A 142 14.56 16.39 -17.70
C VAL A 142 15.64 15.35 -17.40
N TYR A 143 16.39 15.56 -16.33
CA TYR A 143 17.43 14.61 -15.93
C TYR A 143 16.91 13.69 -14.83
N HIS A 144 17.11 12.39 -15.02
CA HIS A 144 16.56 11.34 -14.15
C HIS A 144 17.31 11.15 -12.83
N ASN A 145 18.52 11.68 -12.71
CA ASN A 145 19.35 11.58 -11.53
C ASN A 145 20.32 12.77 -11.46
N GLU A 146 20.92 12.96 -10.28
CA GLU A 146 21.86 14.06 -10.02
C GLU A 146 23.05 14.00 -10.97
N ALA A 147 23.61 12.80 -11.16
CA ALA A 147 24.77 12.60 -12.01
C ALA A 147 24.52 13.06 -13.45
N GLY A 148 23.34 12.78 -14.02
CA GLY A 148 22.96 13.21 -15.35
C GLY A 148 22.77 14.73 -15.45
N PHE A 149 22.19 15.35 -14.42
CA PHE A 149 22.12 16.82 -14.35
C PHE A 149 23.50 17.45 -14.24
N LEU A 150 24.36 16.91 -13.37
CA LEU A 150 25.74 17.39 -13.19
C LEU A 150 26.57 17.18 -14.46
N GLN A 151 26.38 16.08 -15.16
CA GLN A 151 27.05 15.82 -16.43
C GLN A 151 26.60 16.83 -17.50
N ALA A 152 25.30 17.14 -17.57
CA ALA A 152 24.80 18.16 -18.48
C ALA A 152 25.25 19.57 -18.07
N LEU A 153 25.32 19.86 -16.78
CA LEU A 153 25.86 21.11 -16.23
C LEU A 153 27.34 21.26 -16.62
N ALA A 154 28.14 20.22 -16.41
CA ALA A 154 29.56 20.18 -16.75
C ALA A 154 29.81 20.28 -18.27
N ALA A 155 28.89 19.79 -19.10
CA ALA A 155 28.99 19.90 -20.55
C ALA A 155 28.81 21.34 -21.07
N ILE A 156 28.14 22.20 -20.32
CA ILE A 156 27.82 23.58 -20.74
C ILE A 156 28.74 24.60 -20.05
N LEU A 157 29.18 24.32 -18.82
CA LEU A 157 30.09 25.19 -18.07
C LEU A 157 31.54 24.97 -18.47
N ASP A 158 32.30 26.05 -18.62
CA ASP A 158 33.73 25.96 -18.91
C ASP A 158 34.48 25.36 -17.70
N PRO A 159 35.62 24.66 -17.88
CA PRO A 159 36.36 24.05 -16.77
C PRO A 159 36.75 25.03 -15.65
N SER A 160 36.99 26.29 -16.00
CA SER A 160 37.27 27.38 -15.04
C SER A 160 36.03 27.82 -14.24
N GLU A 161 34.84 27.64 -14.80
CA GLU A 161 33.55 27.97 -14.19
C GLU A 161 33.03 26.83 -13.30
N GLN A 162 33.34 25.58 -13.66
CA GLN A 162 32.90 24.38 -12.93
C GLN A 162 33.27 24.46 -11.46
N GLY A 163 34.55 24.65 -11.11
CA GLY A 163 34.96 24.69 -9.69
C GLY A 163 34.32 25.82 -8.87
N ARG A 164 33.99 26.96 -9.50
CA ARG A 164 33.44 28.13 -8.80
C ARG A 164 31.94 28.04 -8.59
N TRP A 165 31.22 27.59 -9.62
CA TRP A 165 29.77 27.61 -9.64
C TRP A 165 29.13 26.26 -9.34
N GLU A 166 29.82 25.13 -9.56
CA GLU A 166 29.27 23.80 -9.28
C GLU A 166 28.80 23.68 -7.82
N VAL A 167 29.61 24.11 -6.84
CA VAL A 167 29.21 24.05 -5.43
C VAL A 167 28.00 24.95 -5.14
N GLN A 168 27.95 26.16 -5.71
CA GLN A 168 26.84 27.09 -5.51
C GLN A 168 25.57 26.64 -6.24
N LEU A 169 25.67 26.21 -7.50
CA LEU A 169 24.60 25.64 -8.30
C LEU A 169 24.05 24.38 -7.66
N ILE A 170 24.91 23.43 -7.26
CA ILE A 170 24.48 22.25 -6.54
C ILE A 170 23.77 22.65 -5.27
N ARG A 171 24.33 23.55 -4.45
CA ARG A 171 23.68 23.97 -3.20
C ARG A 171 22.33 24.64 -3.45
N HIS A 172 22.23 25.57 -4.43
CA HIS A 172 20.99 26.29 -4.74
C HIS A 172 19.94 25.38 -5.40
N VAL A 173 20.33 24.64 -6.44
CA VAL A 173 19.46 23.70 -7.15
C VAL A 173 19.00 22.59 -6.21
N ARG A 174 19.89 22.06 -5.35
CA ARG A 174 19.55 21.01 -4.38
C ARG A 174 18.60 21.48 -3.28
N THR A 175 18.71 22.72 -2.82
CA THR A 175 17.87 23.21 -1.70
C THR A 175 16.54 23.78 -2.15
N ARG A 176 16.45 24.41 -3.33
CA ARG A 176 15.21 25.07 -3.78
C ARG A 176 14.48 24.38 -4.94
N TYR A 177 15.20 23.68 -5.83
CA TYR A 177 14.63 23.19 -7.10
C TYR A 177 14.58 21.67 -7.22
N LEU A 178 15.25 20.98 -6.30
CA LEU A 178 15.03 19.57 -6.01
C LEU A 178 13.90 19.35 -5.00
N GLN A 179 12.88 20.20 -5.03
CA GLN A 179 11.66 19.85 -4.33
C GLN A 179 10.89 18.86 -5.21
N PRO A 180 10.49 17.69 -4.69
CA PRO A 180 9.56 16.79 -5.34
C PRO A 180 8.16 17.43 -5.33
N ASP A 181 8.04 18.62 -5.91
CA ASP A 181 6.89 19.50 -5.78
C ASP A 181 5.83 19.23 -6.85
N ARG A 182 5.79 17.99 -7.34
CA ARG A 182 4.56 17.52 -7.98
C ARG A 182 3.56 17.25 -6.88
N SER A 183 2.84 18.32 -6.54
CA SER A 183 1.52 18.23 -5.97
C SER A 183 0.70 17.18 -6.74
N TYR A 184 -0.17 16.47 -6.01
CA TYR A 184 -0.98 15.39 -6.54
C TYR A 184 -1.68 15.78 -7.87
N ASP A 185 -1.31 15.09 -8.95
CA ASP A 185 -1.94 15.18 -10.25
C ASP A 185 -2.95 14.04 -10.43
N SER A 186 -4.23 14.39 -10.56
CA SER A 186 -5.31 13.43 -10.73
C SER A 186 -5.20 12.68 -12.06
N ALA A 187 -4.83 13.39 -13.14
CA ALA A 187 -4.69 12.77 -14.46
C ALA A 187 -3.54 11.76 -14.45
N GLY A 188 -2.41 12.13 -13.86
CA GLY A 188 -1.28 11.22 -13.61
C GLY A 188 -1.67 10.01 -12.76
N PHE A 189 -2.44 10.20 -11.68
CA PHE A 189 -2.88 9.09 -10.82
C PHE A 189 -3.75 8.08 -11.58
N TRP A 190 -4.83 8.52 -12.22
CA TRP A 190 -5.76 7.63 -12.93
C TRP A 190 -5.12 7.02 -14.18
N GLY A 191 -4.27 7.78 -14.89
CA GLY A 191 -3.48 7.29 -16.01
C GLY A 191 -2.53 6.15 -15.61
N ASN A 192 -1.80 6.32 -14.50
CA ASN A 192 -0.94 5.27 -13.94
C ASN A 192 -1.76 4.06 -13.45
N ALA A 193 -2.91 4.29 -12.82
CA ALA A 193 -3.80 3.22 -12.37
C ALA A 193 -4.24 2.33 -13.54
N GLY A 194 -4.72 2.93 -14.63
CA GLY A 194 -5.08 2.20 -15.85
C GLY A 194 -3.90 1.51 -16.53
N GLN A 195 -2.77 2.21 -16.67
CA GLN A 195 -1.56 1.67 -17.31
C GLN A 195 -1.00 0.44 -16.61
N TYR A 196 -1.00 0.43 -15.26
CA TYR A 196 -0.41 -0.65 -14.47
C TYR A 196 -1.41 -1.75 -14.08
N PHE A 197 -2.73 -1.49 -14.11
CA PHE A 197 -3.75 -2.46 -13.67
C PHE A 197 -3.58 -3.86 -14.29
N ALA A 198 -3.54 -3.96 -15.62
CA ALA A 198 -3.40 -5.25 -16.31
C ALA A 198 -2.04 -5.92 -16.06
N ARG A 199 -1.00 -5.14 -15.75
CA ARG A 199 0.33 -5.68 -15.37
C ARG A 199 0.27 -6.25 -13.96
N PHE A 200 -0.29 -5.50 -13.03
CA PHE A 200 -0.45 -5.92 -11.63
C PHE A 200 -1.40 -7.11 -11.49
N PHE A 201 -2.42 -7.21 -12.34
CA PHE A 201 -3.32 -8.37 -12.36
C PHE A 201 -2.58 -9.64 -12.76
N ARG A 202 -1.83 -9.58 -13.87
CA ARG A 202 -0.98 -10.69 -14.30
C ARG A 202 0.12 -11.01 -13.28
N LEU A 203 0.69 -10.00 -12.63
CA LEU A 203 1.64 -10.19 -11.53
C LEU A 203 0.98 -10.92 -10.35
N GLY A 204 -0.25 -10.56 -10.00
CA GLY A 204 -1.05 -11.22 -8.96
C GLY A 204 -1.33 -12.70 -9.28
N LEU A 205 -1.64 -13.03 -10.53
CA LEU A 205 -1.79 -14.44 -10.97
C LEU A 205 -0.49 -15.23 -10.81
N TRP A 206 0.67 -14.66 -11.19
CA TRP A 206 1.97 -15.30 -10.95
C TRP A 206 2.29 -15.42 -9.46
N ALA A 207 1.93 -14.42 -8.67
CA ALA A 207 2.14 -14.40 -7.24
C ALA A 207 1.28 -15.47 -6.54
N LEU A 208 0.09 -15.78 -7.05
CA LEU A 208 -0.75 -16.86 -6.50
C LEU A 208 -0.02 -18.21 -6.50
N LEU A 209 0.77 -18.51 -7.54
CA LEU A 209 1.63 -19.71 -7.54
C LEU A 209 2.68 -19.66 -6.43
N VAL A 210 3.29 -18.50 -6.19
CA VAL A 210 4.23 -18.29 -5.09
C VAL A 210 3.55 -18.50 -3.73
N LEU A 211 2.33 -17.99 -3.56
CA LEU A 211 1.54 -18.20 -2.35
C LEU A 211 1.25 -19.69 -2.12
N LEU A 212 0.83 -20.43 -3.14
CA LEU A 212 0.60 -21.87 -3.03
C LEU A 212 1.86 -22.64 -2.59
N VAL A 213 3.02 -22.29 -3.16
CA VAL A 213 4.31 -22.87 -2.75
C VAL A 213 4.62 -22.54 -1.29
N LEU A 214 4.46 -21.29 -0.86
CA LEU A 214 4.72 -20.90 0.52
C LEU A 214 3.79 -21.59 1.52
N LEU A 215 2.50 -21.74 1.19
CA LEU A 215 1.54 -22.48 2.01
C LEU A 215 1.87 -23.98 2.06
N GLY A 216 2.32 -24.57 0.95
CA GLY A 216 2.80 -25.95 0.93
C GLY A 216 4.02 -26.17 1.82
N ILE A 217 4.97 -25.24 1.81
CA ILE A 217 6.15 -25.26 2.69
C ILE A 217 5.73 -25.11 4.17
N GLU A 218 4.80 -24.22 4.47
CA GLU A 218 4.25 -24.03 5.82
C GLU A 218 3.62 -25.31 6.37
N GLU A 219 2.77 -25.96 5.58
CA GLU A 219 2.11 -27.21 5.96
C GLU A 219 3.12 -28.35 6.14
N ALA A 220 4.12 -28.46 5.25
CA ALA A 220 5.18 -29.45 5.38
C ALA A 220 6.04 -29.22 6.64
N LEU A 221 6.38 -27.97 6.95
CA LEU A 221 7.16 -27.60 8.13
C LEU A 221 6.37 -27.90 9.41
N THR A 222 5.10 -27.52 9.49
CA THR A 222 4.29 -27.75 10.69
C THR A 222 4.06 -29.22 10.95
N ARG A 223 3.78 -30.03 9.92
CA ARG A 223 3.69 -31.49 10.04
C ARG A 223 5.03 -32.12 10.43
N GLY A 224 6.13 -31.66 9.83
CA GLY A 224 7.48 -32.17 10.12
C GLY A 224 7.88 -31.90 11.58
N VAL A 225 7.67 -30.67 12.07
CA VAL A 225 7.93 -30.30 13.46
C VAL A 225 7.04 -31.09 14.42
N GLN A 226 5.75 -31.25 14.09
CA GLN A 226 4.82 -32.04 14.90
C GLN A 226 5.28 -33.50 15.03
N TYR A 227 5.68 -34.12 13.92
CA TYR A 227 6.15 -35.51 13.89
C TYR A 227 7.49 -35.67 14.61
N LEU A 228 8.44 -34.74 14.41
CA LEU A 228 9.80 -34.83 14.97
C LEU A 228 9.83 -34.63 16.48
N ILE A 229 9.05 -33.68 17.01
CA ILE A 229 9.11 -33.30 18.44
C ILE A 229 8.13 -34.13 19.28
N PHE A 230 6.94 -34.45 18.74
CA PHE A 230 5.84 -34.97 19.55
C PHE A 230 5.37 -36.38 19.15
N GLY A 231 5.97 -36.98 18.11
CA GLY A 231 5.57 -38.31 17.65
C GLY A 231 4.18 -38.35 17.00
N LYS A 232 3.58 -39.54 16.94
CA LYS A 232 2.30 -39.77 16.24
C LYS A 232 1.07 -39.26 17.02
N GLU A 233 1.17 -39.16 18.35
CA GLU A 233 0.05 -38.82 19.23
C GLU A 233 0.45 -37.68 20.19
N PRO A 234 0.45 -36.42 19.71
CA PRO A 234 0.73 -35.29 20.57
C PRO A 234 -0.37 -35.12 21.62
N TYR A 235 0.04 -34.83 22.86
CA TYR A 235 -0.88 -34.47 23.94
C TYR A 235 -1.85 -33.34 23.52
N GLU A 236 -3.07 -33.37 24.07
CA GLU A 236 -4.14 -32.40 23.77
C GLU A 236 -3.68 -30.94 23.93
N TYR A 237 -2.89 -30.66 24.98
CA TYR A 237 -2.30 -29.34 25.23
C TYR A 237 -1.35 -28.88 24.12
N ILE A 238 -0.53 -29.79 23.58
CA ILE A 238 0.38 -29.51 22.47
C ILE A 238 -0.41 -29.22 21.19
N SER A 239 -1.53 -29.93 20.98
CA SER A 239 -2.41 -29.68 19.84
C SER A 239 -3.04 -28.28 19.88
N TYR A 240 -3.36 -27.77 21.07
CA TYR A 240 -3.93 -26.43 21.24
C TYR A 240 -2.92 -25.33 20.88
N TRP A 241 -1.73 -25.36 21.48
CA TRP A 241 -0.67 -24.37 21.17
C TRP A 241 -0.15 -24.51 19.74
N GLY A 242 -0.11 -25.74 19.22
CA GLY A 242 0.23 -26.00 17.82
C GLY A 242 -0.73 -25.33 16.84
N ARG A 243 -2.03 -25.26 17.15
CA ARG A 243 -3.01 -24.51 16.33
C ARG A 243 -2.73 -23.01 16.31
N TRP A 244 -2.45 -22.39 17.46
CA TRP A 244 -2.10 -20.97 17.53
C TRP A 244 -0.79 -20.65 16.81
N LEU A 245 0.24 -21.49 16.99
CA LEU A 245 1.50 -21.35 16.29
C LEU A 245 1.31 -21.46 14.76
N ARG A 246 0.45 -22.39 14.30
CA ARG A 246 0.10 -22.52 12.88
C ARG A 246 -0.58 -21.26 12.33
N VAL A 247 -1.51 -20.66 13.08
CA VAL A 247 -2.15 -19.39 12.68
C VAL A 247 -1.12 -18.27 12.58
N LEU A 248 -0.22 -18.15 13.55
CA LEU A 248 0.86 -17.15 13.54
C LEU A 248 1.82 -17.37 12.35
N LEU A 249 2.23 -18.61 12.09
CA LEU A 249 3.13 -18.95 10.99
C LEU A 249 2.47 -18.68 9.63
N ARG A 250 1.18 -19.02 9.48
CA ARG A 250 0.41 -18.72 8.27
C ARG A 250 0.31 -17.21 8.04
N TYR A 251 0.05 -16.45 9.09
CA TYR A 251 0.05 -14.99 9.01
C TYR A 251 1.40 -14.43 8.56
N PHE A 252 2.49 -14.95 9.13
CA PHE A 252 3.85 -14.61 8.73
C PHE A 252 4.10 -14.93 7.24
N VAL A 253 3.70 -16.09 6.76
CA VAL A 253 3.78 -16.47 5.34
C VAL A 253 2.99 -15.51 4.45
N PHE A 254 1.77 -15.12 4.86
CA PHE A 254 1.00 -14.12 4.14
C PHE A 254 1.71 -12.76 4.08
N LEU A 255 2.34 -12.30 5.16
CA LEU A 255 3.13 -11.08 5.16
C LEU A 255 4.33 -11.17 4.20
N LEU A 256 5.03 -12.30 4.17
CA LEU A 256 6.13 -12.52 3.21
C LEU A 256 5.65 -12.50 1.76
N PHE A 257 4.51 -13.13 1.51
CA PHE A 257 3.87 -13.13 0.19
C PHE A 257 3.52 -11.71 -0.25
N LEU A 258 2.83 -10.93 0.59
CA LEU A 258 2.46 -9.54 0.30
C LEU A 258 3.70 -8.69 0.02
N MET A 259 4.74 -8.84 0.83
CA MET A 259 6.01 -8.13 0.64
C MET A 259 6.66 -8.44 -0.73
N CYS A 260 6.72 -9.71 -1.14
CA CYS A 260 7.22 -10.10 -2.47
C CYS A 260 6.39 -9.49 -3.61
N LEU A 261 5.06 -9.47 -3.46
CA LEU A 261 4.15 -8.89 -4.45
C LEU A 261 4.33 -7.37 -4.57
N ASP A 262 4.42 -6.67 -3.44
CA ASP A 262 4.53 -5.21 -3.40
C ASP A 262 5.87 -4.72 -3.98
N TYR A 263 6.99 -5.39 -3.66
CA TYR A 263 8.27 -5.07 -4.34
C TYR A 263 8.29 -5.45 -5.82
N GLY A 264 7.57 -6.50 -6.24
CA GLY A 264 7.36 -6.80 -7.65
C GLY A 264 6.58 -5.71 -8.40
N ARG A 265 5.58 -5.11 -7.74
CA ARG A 265 4.84 -3.95 -8.27
C ARG A 265 5.74 -2.73 -8.39
N ILE A 266 6.52 -2.42 -7.35
CA ILE A 266 7.49 -1.33 -7.36
C ILE A 266 8.50 -1.49 -8.49
N TYR A 267 9.08 -2.68 -8.65
CA TYR A 267 10.00 -2.98 -9.77
C TYR A 267 9.32 -2.76 -11.12
N THR A 268 8.07 -3.20 -11.29
CA THR A 268 7.32 -3.03 -12.54
C THR A 268 7.12 -1.56 -12.91
N VAL A 269 6.80 -0.73 -11.92
CA VAL A 269 6.59 0.72 -12.12
C VAL A 269 7.90 1.43 -12.45
N LEU A 270 8.97 1.12 -11.71
CA LEU A 270 10.26 1.81 -11.91
C LEU A 270 11.00 1.39 -13.18
N SER A 271 10.93 0.11 -13.56
CA SER A 271 11.64 -0.42 -14.74
C SER A 271 10.82 -0.37 -16.02
N GLY A 272 9.50 -0.17 -15.93
CA GLY A 272 8.59 -0.27 -17.07
C GLY A 272 8.47 -1.69 -17.65
N GLU A 273 9.01 -2.72 -16.99
CA GLU A 273 9.04 -4.11 -17.47
C GLU A 273 7.62 -4.63 -17.79
N ARG A 274 7.52 -5.38 -18.89
CA ARG A 274 6.26 -5.98 -19.37
C ARG A 274 6.16 -7.47 -19.01
N LYS A 275 7.29 -8.15 -18.77
CA LYS A 275 7.36 -9.56 -18.40
C LYS A 275 7.20 -9.75 -16.89
N MET A 276 5.95 -9.95 -16.44
CA MET A 276 5.60 -10.03 -15.00
C MET A 276 6.31 -11.15 -14.23
N ARG A 277 6.71 -12.24 -14.92
CA ARG A 277 7.56 -13.29 -14.33
C ARG A 277 8.90 -12.74 -13.82
N ARG A 278 9.52 -11.82 -14.56
CA ARG A 278 10.76 -11.17 -14.11
C ARG A 278 10.49 -10.26 -12.92
N ALA A 279 9.38 -9.53 -12.95
CA ALA A 279 9.01 -8.64 -11.86
C ALA A 279 8.80 -9.38 -10.53
N ILE A 280 8.11 -10.53 -10.52
CA ILE A 280 7.95 -11.32 -9.28
C ILE A 280 9.28 -11.90 -8.81
N VAL A 281 10.14 -12.38 -9.71
CA VAL A 281 11.48 -12.89 -9.35
C VAL A 281 12.35 -11.78 -8.76
N GLN A 282 12.30 -10.57 -9.31
CA GLN A 282 13.03 -9.42 -8.75
C GLN A 282 12.45 -8.98 -7.40
N GLY A 283 11.12 -9.02 -7.24
CA GLY A 283 10.46 -8.80 -5.95
C GLY A 283 10.94 -9.80 -4.89
N ILE A 284 10.92 -11.10 -5.19
CA ILE A 284 11.43 -12.17 -4.30
C ILE A 284 12.91 -11.96 -3.99
N ARG A 285 13.75 -11.72 -5.00
CA ARG A 285 15.19 -11.51 -4.83
C ARG A 285 15.47 -10.30 -3.95
N PHE A 286 14.77 -9.19 -4.16
CA PHE A 286 14.89 -7.99 -3.34
C PHE A 286 14.50 -8.27 -1.90
N THR A 287 13.36 -8.94 -1.69
CA THR A 287 12.85 -9.34 -0.38
C THR A 287 13.85 -10.23 0.36
N ILE A 288 14.42 -11.25 -0.27
CA ILE A 288 15.41 -12.14 0.38
C ILE A 288 16.68 -11.37 0.74
N ARG A 289 17.22 -10.58 -0.19
CA ARG A 289 18.46 -9.81 0.03
C ARG A 289 18.33 -8.77 1.13
N ASN A 290 17.15 -8.17 1.28
CA ASN A 290 16.89 -7.08 2.22
C ASN A 290 15.86 -7.44 3.30
N PHE A 291 15.71 -8.75 3.58
CA PHE A 291 14.62 -9.33 4.37
C PHE A 291 14.36 -8.57 5.66
N ARG A 292 15.38 -8.37 6.50
CA ARG A 292 15.22 -7.71 7.79
C ARG A 292 14.64 -6.30 7.65
N ARG A 293 15.15 -5.49 6.71
CA ARG A 293 14.73 -4.08 6.56
C ARG A 293 13.32 -3.99 5.99
N ALA A 294 13.03 -4.80 4.97
CA ALA A 294 11.73 -4.87 4.31
C ALA A 294 10.66 -5.43 5.27
N PHE A 295 10.96 -6.53 5.94
CA PHE A 295 10.07 -7.18 6.90
C PHE A 295 9.78 -6.28 8.11
N THR A 296 10.78 -5.63 8.70
CA THR A 296 10.54 -4.70 9.83
C THR A 296 9.64 -3.54 9.40
N LEU A 297 9.78 -3.02 8.18
CA LEU A 297 8.92 -1.93 7.69
C LEU A 297 7.44 -2.36 7.62
N ILE A 298 7.15 -3.45 6.89
CA ILE A 298 5.77 -3.95 6.76
C ILE A 298 5.20 -4.42 8.11
N PHE A 299 6.03 -5.04 8.96
CA PHE A 299 5.63 -5.48 10.29
C PHE A 299 5.23 -4.30 11.20
N VAL A 300 5.98 -3.19 11.17
CA VAL A 300 5.64 -1.99 11.96
C VAL A 300 4.32 -1.37 11.49
N PHE A 301 4.10 -1.21 10.19
CA PHE A 301 2.80 -0.71 9.67
C PHE A 301 1.64 -1.65 10.01
N THR A 302 1.89 -2.95 9.95
CA THR A 302 0.92 -3.98 10.33
C THR A 302 0.58 -3.90 11.81
N LEU A 303 1.58 -3.74 12.68
CA LEU A 303 1.38 -3.56 14.11
C LEU A 303 0.58 -2.29 14.40
N MET A 304 0.87 -1.17 13.72
CA MET A 304 0.07 0.06 13.82
C MET A 304 -1.39 -0.16 13.41
N ALA A 305 -1.64 -0.95 12.35
CA ALA A 305 -3.00 -1.28 11.91
C ALA A 305 -3.74 -2.17 12.91
N VAL A 306 -3.06 -3.14 13.52
CA VAL A 306 -3.61 -3.98 14.60
C VAL A 306 -3.91 -3.15 15.83
N MET A 307 -3.00 -2.27 16.26
CA MET A 307 -3.24 -1.36 17.38
C MET A 307 -4.43 -0.44 17.12
N SER A 308 -4.57 0.09 15.89
CA SER A 308 -5.74 0.87 15.50
C SER A 308 -7.05 0.07 15.57
N LEU A 309 -7.02 -1.22 15.23
CA LEU A 309 -8.18 -2.12 15.36
C LEU A 309 -8.53 -2.39 16.84
N LEU A 310 -7.53 -2.60 17.70
CA LEU A 310 -7.76 -2.80 19.13
C LEU A 310 -8.39 -1.57 19.79
N VAL A 311 -7.89 -0.36 19.47
CA VAL A 311 -8.47 0.90 19.93
C VAL A 311 -9.90 1.08 19.41
N TYR A 312 -10.15 0.70 18.15
CA TYR A 312 -11.50 0.75 17.59
C TYR A 312 -12.46 -0.16 18.38
N ASN A 313 -12.11 -1.43 18.60
CA ASN A 313 -12.96 -2.38 19.31
C ASN A 313 -13.22 -1.96 20.76
N ALA A 314 -12.17 -1.54 21.49
CA ALA A 314 -12.31 -1.09 22.87
C ALA A 314 -13.29 0.08 23.01
N LEU A 315 -13.33 0.97 22.02
CA LEU A 315 -14.28 2.09 22.02
C LEU A 315 -15.69 1.66 21.61
N VAL A 316 -15.85 0.71 20.68
CA VAL A 316 -17.17 0.17 20.31
C VAL A 316 -17.87 -0.44 21.54
N ASP A 317 -17.13 -1.19 22.36
CA ASP A 317 -17.69 -1.84 23.56
C ASP A 317 -18.23 -0.81 24.58
N VAL A 318 -17.55 0.33 24.73
CA VAL A 318 -17.98 1.44 25.61
C VAL A 318 -19.27 2.10 25.11
N PHE A 319 -19.53 2.07 23.81
CA PHE A 319 -20.69 2.70 23.17
C PHE A 319 -21.86 1.73 22.92
N SER A 320 -22.01 0.66 23.72
CA SER A 320 -23.05 -0.37 23.48
C SER A 320 -24.50 0.05 23.81
N ALA A 321 -24.79 1.31 24.14
CA ALA A 321 -26.12 1.72 24.58
C ALA A 321 -27.07 2.08 23.40
N PRO A 322 -28.36 1.71 23.46
CA PRO A 322 -29.32 1.78 22.35
C PRO A 322 -29.88 3.19 22.08
N GLN A 323 -29.04 4.22 22.15
CA GLN A 323 -29.44 5.60 21.87
C GLN A 323 -29.10 5.96 20.41
N THR A 324 -30.00 6.62 19.70
CA THR A 324 -29.79 7.07 18.31
C THR A 324 -28.50 7.87 18.14
N LEU A 325 -28.17 8.73 19.11
CA LEU A 325 -26.93 9.52 19.11
C LEU A 325 -25.69 8.62 19.10
N ILE A 326 -25.72 7.52 19.86
CA ILE A 326 -24.62 6.57 19.97
C ILE A 326 -24.41 5.82 18.67
N ILE A 327 -25.49 5.44 17.96
CA ILE A 327 -25.40 4.83 16.62
C ILE A 327 -24.70 5.79 15.64
N VAL A 328 -25.05 7.07 15.66
CA VAL A 328 -24.39 8.08 14.81
C VAL A 328 -22.91 8.25 15.17
N LEU A 329 -22.58 8.27 16.47
CA LEU A 329 -21.18 8.33 16.93
C LEU A 329 -20.38 7.10 16.52
N LEU A 330 -20.95 5.89 16.66
CA LEU A 330 -20.34 4.64 16.20
C LEU A 330 -20.10 4.65 14.69
N LEU A 331 -21.04 5.19 13.91
CA LEU A 331 -20.86 5.35 12.46
C LEU A 331 -19.69 6.29 12.14
N LEU A 332 -19.59 7.44 12.81
CA LEU A 332 -18.46 8.37 12.63
C LEU A 332 -17.13 7.73 13.05
N TRP A 333 -17.14 6.98 14.15
CA TRP A 333 -15.97 6.24 14.64
C TRP A 333 -15.51 5.17 13.64
N GLN A 334 -16.45 4.43 13.04
CA GLN A 334 -16.17 3.48 11.97
C GLN A 334 -15.57 4.18 10.73
N GLN A 335 -16.08 5.35 10.32
CA GLN A 335 -15.49 6.10 9.21
C GLN A 335 -14.06 6.56 9.53
N LEU A 336 -13.79 7.01 10.76
CA LEU A 336 -12.46 7.40 11.20
C LEU A 336 -11.49 6.21 11.19
N TYR A 337 -11.94 5.02 11.60
CA TYR A 337 -11.14 3.80 11.53
C TYR A 337 -10.78 3.44 10.08
N ILE A 338 -11.75 3.49 9.15
CA ILE A 338 -11.49 3.22 7.73
C ILE A 338 -10.48 4.24 7.17
N LEU A 339 -10.63 5.53 7.49
CA LEU A 339 -9.70 6.57 7.08
C LEU A 339 -8.28 6.34 7.62
N THR A 340 -8.16 5.94 8.89
CA THR A 340 -6.88 5.58 9.52
C THR A 340 -6.23 4.39 8.81
N LYS A 341 -7.02 3.35 8.51
CA LYS A 341 -6.55 2.17 7.75
C LYS A 341 -6.03 2.55 6.36
N MET A 342 -6.74 3.43 5.64
CA MET A 342 -6.28 3.91 4.32
C MET A 342 -5.02 4.77 4.43
N THR A 343 -4.91 5.59 5.48
CA THR A 343 -3.72 6.41 5.77
C THR A 343 -2.48 5.54 5.98
N LEU A 344 -2.59 4.49 6.81
CA LEU A 344 -1.50 3.54 7.05
C LEU A 344 -1.11 2.79 5.77
N ARG A 345 -2.09 2.38 4.97
CA ARG A 345 -1.85 1.66 3.71
C ARG A 345 -1.12 2.51 2.66
N VAL A 346 -1.56 3.76 2.45
CA VAL A 346 -0.89 4.68 1.51
C VAL A 346 0.51 5.04 2.02
N SER A 347 0.67 5.19 3.33
CA SER A 347 1.99 5.41 3.96
C SER A 347 2.93 4.22 3.76
N LEU A 348 2.43 2.98 3.85
CA LEU A 348 3.21 1.77 3.56
C LEU A 348 3.73 1.79 2.11
N TYR A 349 2.88 2.08 1.13
CA TYR A 349 3.29 2.17 -0.28
C TYR A 349 4.41 3.20 -0.51
N GLY A 350 4.33 4.37 0.13
CA GLY A 350 5.38 5.38 0.06
C GLY A 350 6.68 4.93 0.73
N GLY A 351 6.58 4.28 1.90
CA GLY A 351 7.73 3.77 2.65
C GLY A 351 8.46 2.64 1.94
N GLU A 352 7.73 1.73 1.30
CA GLU A 352 8.29 0.63 0.50
C GLU A 352 9.02 1.16 -0.73
N MET A 353 8.41 2.12 -1.44
CA MET A 353 9.03 2.76 -2.61
C MET A 353 10.35 3.44 -2.21
N TYR A 354 10.35 4.22 -1.12
CA TYR A 354 11.55 4.86 -0.61
C TYR A 354 12.65 3.84 -0.24
N LEU A 355 12.26 2.79 0.50
CA LEU A 355 13.20 1.75 0.92
C LEU A 355 13.80 1.03 -0.30
N TYR A 356 13.00 0.73 -1.30
CA TYR A 356 13.42 0.06 -2.54
C TYR A 356 14.46 0.88 -3.30
N GLN A 357 14.18 2.16 -3.53
CA GLN A 357 15.08 3.04 -4.27
C GLN A 357 16.37 3.31 -3.51
N LYS A 358 16.29 3.53 -2.19
CA LYS A 358 17.48 3.77 -1.36
C LYS A 358 18.42 2.56 -1.34
N LEU A 359 17.89 1.34 -1.38
CA LEU A 359 18.69 0.11 -1.36
C LEU A 359 19.24 -0.29 -2.73
N ASN A 360 18.60 0.13 -3.83
CA ASN A 360 19.05 -0.16 -5.20
C ASN A 360 19.88 1.00 -5.81
N GLY A 361 20.39 1.93 -5.00
CA GLY A 361 21.27 3.02 -5.46
C GLY A 361 20.57 4.13 -6.25
N GLY A 362 19.23 4.19 -6.22
CA GLY A 362 18.45 5.19 -6.95
C GLY A 362 18.39 6.57 -6.29
N VAL A 363 18.80 6.69 -5.02
CA VAL A 363 18.81 7.95 -4.26
C VAL A 363 20.05 7.96 -3.37
N HIS A 364 21.12 8.65 -3.76
CA HIS A 364 22.24 8.89 -2.86
C HIS A 364 21.99 10.13 -2.01
#